data_AF-A0A1Y1Y7R8-F1
#
_entry.id   AF-A0A1Y1Y7R8-F1
#
_cell.length_a   1.000
_cell.length_b   1.000
_cell.length_c   1.000
_cell.angle_alpha   90.00
_cell.angle_beta   90.00
_cell.angle_gamma   90.00
#
_symmetry.space_group_name_H-M   'P 1'
#
loop_
_entity.id
_entity.type
_entity.pdbx_description
1 polymer ?
#
loop_
_entity_poly.entity_id
_entity_poly.type
_entity_poly.pdbx_seq_one_letter_code
_entity_poly.pdbx_strand_id
1 'polypeptide(L)' 'MSGKHSTRCTVPNCSSRAIRIVGECRYCENKFCGQHRIPETHACPNLITCKQNSFRIYADRLLSEKCVASKV' A
#
# COMPACT_ATOMS: atom_id res chain seq x y z
N MET A 1 8.92 11.56 32.31
CA MET A 1 7.51 11.74 31.90
C MET A 1 7.42 11.65 30.37
N SER A 2 7.62 10.48 29.77
CA SER A 2 7.68 10.35 28.32
C SER A 2 6.28 10.09 27.77
N GLY A 3 5.59 11.18 27.47
CA GLY A 3 4.24 11.19 26.91
C GLY A 3 4.15 10.30 25.67
N LYS A 4 3.27 9.31 25.74
CA LYS A 4 3.00 8.33 24.69
C LYS A 4 2.38 9.07 23.49
N HIS A 5 3.20 9.49 22.52
CA HIS A 5 2.69 10.05 21.27
C HIS A 5 1.93 8.95 20.52
N SER A 6 0.61 8.91 20.73
CA SER A 6 -0.32 8.16 19.92
C SER A 6 -0.26 8.73 18.50
N THR A 7 0.57 8.15 17.65
CA THR A 7 0.61 8.47 16.22
C THR A 7 -0.79 8.25 15.67
N ARG A 8 -1.43 9.33 15.21
CA ARG A 8 -2.76 9.32 14.62
C ARG A 8 -2.66 9.02 13.12
N CYS A 9 -3.78 8.63 12.52
CA CYS A 9 -3.86 8.49 11.07
C CYS A 9 -3.57 9.83 10.39
N THR A 10 -2.82 9.80 9.28
CA THR A 10 -2.42 11.00 8.53
C THR A 10 -3.54 11.50 7.59
N VAL A 11 -4.64 10.75 7.44
CA VAL A 11 -5.74 11.11 6.52
C VAL A 11 -6.61 12.24 7.12
N PRO A 12 -6.96 13.29 6.36
CA PRO A 12 -7.65 14.50 6.84
C PRO A 12 -9.11 14.32 7.31
N ASN A 13 -9.61 13.09 7.44
CA ASN A 13 -10.96 12.78 7.92
C ASN A 13 -10.96 11.61 8.93
N CYS A 14 -9.79 11.21 9.43
CA CYS A 14 -9.64 10.04 10.28
C CYS A 14 -9.00 10.39 11.63
N SER A 15 -9.77 10.27 12.71
CA SER A 15 -9.25 10.44 14.09
C SER A 15 -8.76 9.12 14.72
N SER A 16 -8.70 8.03 13.95
CA SER A 16 -8.28 6.72 14.47
C SER A 16 -6.78 6.68 14.76
N ARG A 17 -6.38 5.81 15.69
CA ARG A 17 -4.96 5.57 16.01
C ARG A 17 -4.27 4.82 14.88
N ALA A 18 -3.04 5.21 14.57
CA ALA A 18 -2.21 4.47 13.64
C ALA A 18 -1.77 3.14 14.26
N ILE A 19 -1.71 2.10 13.43
CA ILE A 19 -1.24 0.78 13.86
C ILE A 19 0.29 0.77 13.78
N ARG A 20 0.97 0.35 14.85
CA ARG A 20 2.45 0.42 14.89
C ARG A 20 3.16 -0.53 13.91
N ILE A 21 2.55 -1.68 13.61
CA ILE A 21 3.19 -2.74 12.81
C ILE A 21 2.82 -2.61 11.32
N VAL A 22 1.52 -2.45 11.02
CA VAL A 22 0.99 -2.49 9.64
C VAL A 22 0.44 -1.12 9.20
N GLY A 23 0.61 -0.08 10.02
CA GLY A 23 0.10 1.25 9.71
C GLY A 23 1.00 2.07 8.82
N GLU A 24 2.23 1.64 8.54
CA GLU A 24 3.17 2.42 7.73
C GLU A 24 3.05 2.07 6.25
N CYS A 25 2.78 3.07 5.40
CA CYS A 25 2.75 2.86 3.96
C CYS A 25 4.17 2.89 3.40
N ARG A 26 4.56 1.85 2.66
CA ARG A 26 5.90 1.76 2.03
C ARG A 26 6.17 2.81 0.94
N TYR A 27 5.15 3.48 0.44
CA TYR A 27 5.28 4.42 -0.67
C TYR A 27 5.39 5.88 -0.22
N CYS A 28 4.72 6.24 0.88
CA CYS A 28 4.71 7.61 1.40
C CYS A 28 5.23 7.72 2.84
N GLU A 29 5.65 6.59 3.44
CA GLU A 29 6.24 6.46 4.79
C GLU A 29 5.37 7.04 5.92
N ASN A 30 4.11 7.34 5.61
CA ASN A 30 3.13 7.87 6.54
C ASN A 30 2.44 6.76 7.32
N LYS A 31 1.94 7.13 8.50
CA LYS A 31 1.27 6.21 9.43
C LYS A 31 -0.25 6.33 9.33
N PHE A 32 -0.92 5.18 9.30
CA PHE A 32 -2.34 5.01 9.04
C PHE A 32 -2.99 4.00 10.01
N CYS A 33 -4.31 4.11 10.15
CA CYS A 33 -5.11 3.15 10.92
C CYS A 33 -5.43 1.89 10.08
N GLY A 34 -6.07 0.89 10.70
CA GLY A 34 -6.39 -0.37 10.02
C GLY A 34 -7.27 -0.24 8.78
N GLN A 35 -8.11 0.80 8.72
CA GLN A 35 -8.96 1.10 7.56
C GLN A 35 -8.20 1.87 6.46
N HIS A 36 -7.25 2.73 6.83
CA HIS A 36 -6.51 3.58 5.88
C HIS A 36 -5.13 3.04 5.46
N ARG A 37 -4.79 1.80 5.83
CA ARG A 37 -3.49 1.17 5.50
C ARG A 37 -3.25 0.93 4.01
N ILE A 38 -4.31 0.93 3.20
CA ILE A 38 -4.25 0.65 1.76
C ILE A 38 -3.99 1.96 1.00
N PRO A 39 -3.10 1.98 -0.03
CA PRO A 39 -2.82 3.18 -0.82
C PRO A 39 -4.08 3.87 -1.40
N GLU A 40 -5.09 3.09 -1.78
CA GLU A 40 -6.36 3.60 -2.31
C GLU A 40 -7.20 4.34 -1.26
N THR A 41 -7.18 3.89 0.00
CA THR A 41 -8.06 4.44 1.04
C THR A 41 -7.52 5.73 1.65
N HIS A 42 -6.20 5.97 1.60
CA HIS A 42 -5.59 7.22 2.04
C HIS A 42 -5.18 8.15 0.91
N ALA A 43 -5.57 7.86 -0.34
CA ALA A 43 -5.21 8.63 -1.53
C ALA A 43 -3.70 8.93 -1.59
N CYS A 44 -2.88 7.87 -1.59
CA CYS A 44 -1.43 7.98 -1.53
C CYS A 44 -0.88 8.94 -2.63
N PRO A 45 0.04 9.86 -2.33
CA PRO A 45 0.65 10.72 -3.35
C PRO A 45 1.38 9.90 -4.43
N ASN A 46 1.92 8.74 -4.05
CA ASN A 46 2.66 7.83 -4.93
C ASN A 46 1.76 6.69 -5.47
N LEU A 47 0.44 6.93 -5.59
CA LEU A 47 -0.51 5.94 -6.10
C LEU A 47 -0.17 5.48 -7.53
N ILE A 48 0.30 6.40 -8.38
CA ILE A 48 0.66 6.12 -9.78
C ILE A 48 1.79 5.09 -9.83
N THR A 49 2.85 5.31 -9.06
CA THR A 49 4.00 4.41 -8.94
C THR A 49 3.60 3.06 -8.38
N CYS A 50 2.73 3.04 -7.36
CA CYS A 50 2.18 1.80 -6.80
C CYS A 50 1.44 0.99 -7.87
N LYS A 51 0.58 1.64 -8.66
CA LYS A 51 -0.19 0.98 -9.73
C LYS A 51 0.71 0.45 -10.84
N GLN A 52 1.67 1.25 -11.29
CA GLN A 52 2.63 0.84 -12.33
C GLN A 52 3.46 -0.37 -11.88
N ASN A 53 3.97 -0.36 -10.65
CA ASN A 53 4.75 -1.48 -10.13
C ASN A 53 3.92 -2.76 -10.03
N SER A 54 2.69 -2.67 -9.49
CA SER A 54 1.77 -3.80 -9.47
C SER A 54 1.46 -4.31 -10.88
N PHE A 55 1.18 -3.41 -11.83
CA PHE A 55 0.90 -3.78 -13.21
C PHE A 55 2.08 -4.52 -13.85
N ARG A 56 3.31 -4.04 -13.65
CA ARG A 56 4.51 -4.71 -14.18
C ARG A 56 4.66 -6.13 -13.64
N ILE A 57 4.50 -6.32 -12.33
CA ILE A 57 4.62 -7.65 -11.70
C ILE A 57 3.53 -8.58 -12.20
N TYR A 58 2.28 -8.11 -12.30
CA TYR A 58 1.18 -8.92 -12.82
C TYR A 58 1.35 -9.24 -14.30
N ALA A 59 1.84 -8.29 -15.11
CA ALA A 59 2.12 -8.50 -16.52
C ALA A 59 3.23 -9.56 -16.72
N ASP A 60 4.35 -9.44 -16.00
CA ASP A 60 5.45 -10.42 -16.05
C ASP A 60 4.95 -11.81 -15.65
N ARG A 61 4.16 -11.90 -14.57
CA ARG A 61 3.58 -13.17 -14.11
C ARG A 61 2.62 -13.77 -15.13
N LEU A 62 1.73 -12.96 -15.69
CA LEU A 62 0.77 -13.38 -16.71
C LEU A 62 1.49 -13.88 -17.97
N LEU A 63 2.55 -13.19 -18.40
CA LEU A 63 3.36 -13.58 -19.55
C LEU A 63 4.15 -14.87 -19.28
N SER A 64 4.58 -15.10 -18.04
CA SER A 64 5.26 -16.32 -17.61
C SER A 64 4.33 -17.52 -17.53
N GLU A 65 3.08 -17.32 -17.12
CA GLU A 65 2.06 -18.37 -16.99
C GLU A 65 1.33 -18.66 -18.31
N LYS A 66 1.63 -17.93 -19.39
CA LYS A 66 1.01 -18.17 -20.70
C LYS A 66 1.37 -19.58 -21.20
N CYS A 67 0.35 -20.39 -21.49
CA CYS A 67 0.57 -21.69 -22.11
C CYS A 67 1.18 -21.51 -23.51
N VAL A 68 2.42 -21.97 -23.70
CA VAL A 68 2.98 -22.15 -25.04
C VAL A 68 2.41 -23.45 -25.61
N ALA A 69 1.79 -23.38 -26.79
CA ALA A 69 1.34 -24.58 -27.48
C ALA A 69 2.55 -25.50 -27.69
N SER A 70 2.51 -26.70 -27.11
CA SER A 70 3.53 -27.72 -27.34
C SER A 70 3.64 -27.96 -28.83
N LYS A 71 4.81 -27.69 -29.39
CA LYS A 71 5.08 -27.91 -30.81
C LYS A 71 5.03 -29.42 -31.06
N VAL A 72 4.06 -29.87 -31.87
CA VAL A 72 4.00 -31.23 -32.43
C VAL A 72 5.03 -31.40 -33.55
#